data_AF-A0A0Q7VKQ5-F1
#
_entry.id   AF-A0A0Q7VKQ5-F1
#
_cell.length_a   1.000
_cell.length_b   1.000
_cell.length_c   1.000
_cell.angle_alpha   90.00
_cell.angle_beta   90.00
_cell.angle_gamma   90.00
#
_symmetry.space_group_name_H-M   'P 1'
#
loop_
_entity.id
_entity.type
_entity.pdbx_description
1 polymer ?
#
loop_
_entity_poly.entity_id
_entity_poly.type
_entity_poly.pdbx_seq_one_letter_code
_entity_poly.pdbx_strand_id
1 'polypeptide(L)'
;MRVRFSGAIWFWRGPAPFHFVTVPPEESAMIGEVASLVTYGWGMIPASVTIGGTTVTTALWPKDGGYIVPIKKLLQDRESVTIDDIVDLTLDIDA
;
A
#
# COMPACT_ATOMS: atom_id res chain seq x y z
N MET A 1 11.93 -6.04 -3.60
CA MET A 1 12.29 -5.17 -2.45
C MET A 1 11.23 -5.32 -1.39
N ARG A 2 11.60 -5.46 -0.10
CA ARG A 2 10.64 -5.64 0.99
C ARG A 2 10.65 -4.45 1.95
N VAL A 3 9.48 -3.90 2.26
CA VAL A 3 9.29 -2.76 3.14
C VAL A 3 8.27 -3.12 4.22
N ARG A 4 8.47 -2.64 5.46
CA ARG A 4 7.55 -2.89 6.58
C ARG A 4 7.30 -1.61 7.35
N PHE A 5 6.05 -1.32 7.65
CA PHE A 5 5.66 -0.16 8.43
C PHE A 5 4.24 -0.36 8.97
N SER A 6 3.84 0.49 9.91
CA SER A 6 2.49 0.54 10.45
C SER A 6 1.79 1.83 10.06
N GLY A 7 0.48 1.79 9.88
CA GLY A 7 -0.29 3.00 9.58
C GLY A 7 -1.78 2.84 9.80
N ALA A 8 -2.45 3.98 10.02
CA ALA A 8 -3.90 4.02 10.15
C ALA A 8 -4.58 3.78 8.81
N ILE A 9 -5.62 2.95 8.80
CA ILE A 9 -6.52 2.83 7.65
C ILE A 9 -7.39 4.08 7.59
N TRP A 10 -7.38 4.78 6.48
CA TRP A 10 -8.21 5.94 6.24
C TRP A 10 -9.07 5.78 5.00
N PHE A 11 -10.18 6.52 4.96
CA PHE A 11 -11.14 6.48 3.87
C PHE A 11 -10.94 7.61 2.88
N TRP A 12 -10.99 7.29 1.58
CA TRP A 12 -10.99 8.27 0.51
C TRP A 12 -12.08 7.99 -0.51
N ARG A 13 -12.78 9.04 -0.92
CA ARG A 13 -13.75 8.99 -2.02
C ARG A 13 -12.99 8.94 -3.36
N GLY A 14 -12.73 7.73 -3.84
CA GLY A 14 -12.08 7.43 -5.13
C GLY A 14 -12.67 6.15 -5.78
N PRO A 15 -11.99 5.47 -6.72
CA PRO A 15 -12.38 4.12 -7.12
C PRO A 15 -12.31 3.16 -5.90
N ALA A 16 -13.16 2.13 -5.85
CA ALA A 16 -13.05 1.09 -4.83
C ALA A 16 -11.60 0.54 -4.78
N PRO A 17 -11.01 0.26 -3.61
CA PRO A 17 -11.66 -0.18 -2.35
C PRO A 17 -11.91 0.90 -1.27
N PHE A 18 -11.75 2.19 -1.58
CA PHE A 18 -11.97 3.34 -0.69
C PHE A 18 -11.15 3.41 0.61
N HIS A 19 -10.45 2.34 0.99
CA HIS A 19 -9.63 2.26 2.20
C HIS A 19 -8.16 2.21 1.83
N PHE A 20 -7.36 3.01 2.51
CA PHE A 20 -5.95 3.20 2.20
C PHE A 20 -5.12 3.31 3.47
N VAL A 21 -3.83 2.98 3.35
CA VAL A 21 -2.82 3.35 4.34
C VAL A 21 -1.75 4.16 3.64
N THR A 22 -1.28 5.23 4.28
CA THR A 22 -0.19 6.05 3.75
C THR A 22 1.14 5.39 4.06
N VAL A 23 1.99 5.23 3.04
CA VAL A 23 3.38 4.80 3.25
C VAL A 23 4.15 5.95 3.88
N PRO A 24 4.92 5.75 4.98
CA PRO A 24 5.63 6.85 5.60
C PRO A 24 6.72 7.43 4.67
N PRO A 25 7.20 8.65 4.95
CA PRO A 25 8.05 9.38 4.00
C PRO A 25 9.37 8.67 3.66
N GLU A 26 9.99 8.03 4.63
CA GLU A 26 11.27 7.31 4.45
C GLU A 26 11.10 6.12 3.51
N GLU A 27 10.08 5.30 3.75
CA GLU A 27 9.71 4.17 2.90
C GLU A 27 9.25 4.62 1.52
N SER A 28 8.50 5.72 1.42
CA SER A 28 8.08 6.27 0.14
C SER A 28 9.28 6.71 -0.71
N ALA A 29 10.31 7.29 -0.10
CA ALA A 29 11.55 7.65 -0.79
C ALA A 29 12.26 6.41 -1.34
N MET A 30 12.43 5.36 -0.51
CA MET A 30 13.01 4.08 -0.94
C MET A 30 12.23 3.45 -2.10
N ILE A 31 10.90 3.50 -2.05
CA ILE A 31 10.02 3.01 -3.12
C ILE A 31 10.18 3.84 -4.40
N GLY A 32 10.30 5.17 -4.28
CA GLY A 32 10.52 6.06 -5.42
C GLY A 32 11.79 5.77 -6.20
N GLU A 33 12.87 5.35 -5.53
CA GLU A 33 14.13 4.98 -6.17
C GLU A 33 13.95 3.78 -7.13
N VAL A 34 13.21 2.76 -6.69
CA VAL A 34 12.91 1.57 -7.52
C VAL A 34 11.74 1.77 -8.48
N ALA A 35 10.84 2.72 -8.22
CA ALA A 35 9.65 3.02 -9.04
C ALA A 35 9.99 3.35 -10.50
N SER A 36 11.15 3.99 -10.71
CA SER A 36 11.68 4.36 -12.01
C SER A 36 12.04 3.15 -12.89
N LEU A 37 12.30 2.00 -12.27
CA LEU A 37 12.68 0.75 -12.94
C LEU A 37 11.46 -0.13 -13.29
N VAL A 38 10.35 0.02 -12.57
CA VAL A 38 9.21 -0.90 -12.60
C VAL A 38 7.94 -0.32 -13.22
N THR A 39 7.90 0.97 -13.55
CA THR A 39 6.72 1.61 -14.14
C THR A 39 7.04 2.33 -15.45
N TYR A 40 6.17 2.14 -16.45
CA TYR A 40 6.22 2.87 -17.73
C TYR A 40 5.65 4.30 -17.60
N GLY A 41 6.02 5.04 -16.56
CA GLY A 41 5.68 6.47 -16.38
C GLY A 41 4.29 6.79 -15.83
N TRP A 42 3.48 5.80 -15.44
CA TRP A 42 2.15 6.01 -14.83
C TRP A 42 2.16 6.05 -13.29
N GLY A 43 3.31 5.80 -12.66
CA GLY A 43 3.53 5.97 -11.22
C GLY A 43 2.90 4.93 -10.29
N MET A 44 2.01 4.06 -10.79
CA MET A 44 1.49 2.92 -10.00
C MET A 44 2.50 1.77 -9.95
N ILE A 45 2.83 1.31 -8.74
CA ILE A 45 3.87 0.30 -8.51
C ILE A 45 3.22 -1.03 -8.11
N PRO A 46 3.35 -2.11 -8.89
CA PRO A 46 2.88 -3.44 -8.49
C PRO A 46 3.54 -3.87 -7.18
N ALA A 47 2.73 -4.40 -6.26
CA ALA A 47 3.21 -4.89 -4.97
C ALA A 47 2.31 -5.99 -4.41
N SER A 48 2.90 -6.90 -3.65
CA SER A 48 2.18 -7.78 -2.73
C SER A 48 2.12 -7.12 -1.36
N VAL A 49 0.91 -7.02 -0.81
CA VAL A 49 0.65 -6.45 0.52
C VAL A 49 0.25 -7.58 1.46
N THR A 50 0.90 -7.66 2.60
CA THR A 50 0.56 -8.57 3.69
C THR A 50 0.12 -7.78 4.91
N ILE A 51 -1.02 -8.15 5.49
CA ILE A 51 -1.48 -7.72 6.82
C ILE A 51 -1.80 -9.00 7.59
N GLY A 52 -1.26 -9.13 8.80
CA GLY A 52 -1.43 -10.34 9.61
C GLY A 52 -1.03 -11.61 8.85
N GLY A 53 -2.00 -12.50 8.61
CA GLY A 53 -1.80 -13.76 7.87
C GLY A 53 -2.18 -13.71 6.39
N THR A 54 -2.76 -12.60 5.91
CA THR A 54 -3.31 -12.50 4.56
C THR A 54 -2.41 -11.68 3.65
N THR A 55 -2.05 -12.25 2.49
CA THR A 55 -1.31 -11.57 1.43
C THR A 55 -2.17 -11.41 0.18
N VAL A 56 -2.15 -10.22 -0.42
CA VAL A 56 -2.86 -9.93 -1.67
C VAL A 56 -2.00 -9.06 -2.59
N THR A 57 -1.99 -9.38 -3.88
CA THR A 57 -1.34 -8.54 -4.91
C THR A 57 -2.21 -7.33 -5.26
N THR A 58 -1.60 -6.15 -5.31
CA THR A 58 -2.23 -4.87 -5.66
C THR A 58 -1.19 -3.93 -6.32
N ALA A 59 -1.51 -2.65 -6.45
CA ALA A 59 -0.54 -1.62 -6.82
C ALA A 59 -0.58 -0.45 -5.84
N LEU A 60 0.59 0.08 -5.48
CA LEU A 60 0.74 1.33 -4.73
C LEU A 60 0.39 2.50 -5.62
N TRP A 61 -0.31 3.49 -5.09
CA TRP A 61 -0.74 4.66 -5.86
C TRP A 61 0.09 5.88 -5.46
N PRO A 62 0.60 6.67 -6.41
CA PRO A 62 1.26 7.91 -6.10
C PRO A 62 0.22 8.93 -5.64
N LYS A 63 0.41 9.51 -4.45
CA LYS A 63 -0.48 10.53 -3.89
C LYS A 63 0.28 11.45 -2.93
N ASP A 64 0.02 12.75 -3.03
CA ASP A 64 0.51 13.80 -2.12
C ASP A 64 2.05 13.78 -1.89
N GLY A 65 2.82 13.41 -2.93
CA GLY A 65 4.27 13.33 -2.87
C GLY A 65 4.84 12.03 -2.29
N GLY A 66 3.99 11.07 -1.94
CA GLY A 66 4.37 9.72 -1.52
C GLY A 66 3.51 8.64 -2.16
N TYR A 67 3.41 7.49 -1.50
CA TYR A 67 2.59 6.38 -1.95
C TYR A 67 1.50 6.01 -0.94
N ILE A 68 0.38 5.53 -1.44
CA ILE A 68 -0.71 4.97 -0.64
C ILE A 68 -0.94 3.51 -1.02
N VAL A 69 -1.24 2.70 -0.01
CA VAL A 69 -1.53 1.27 -0.14
C VAL A 69 -3.05 1.08 -0.15
N PRO A 70 -3.67 0.66 -1.25
CA PRO A 70 -5.09 0.29 -1.24
C PRO A 70 -5.31 -0.99 -0.42
N ILE A 71 -6.14 -0.90 0.62
CA ILE A 71 -6.52 -2.04 1.44
C ILE A 71 -7.71 -2.73 0.79
N LYS A 72 -7.43 -3.79 0.04
CA LYS A 72 -8.47 -4.55 -0.68
C LYS A 72 -9.47 -5.14 0.30
N LYS A 73 -10.72 -5.27 -0.14
CA LYS A 73 -11.81 -5.85 0.65
C LYS A 73 -11.46 -7.23 1.23
N LEU A 74 -10.71 -8.08 0.51
CA LEU A 74 -10.26 -9.37 1.02
C LEU A 74 -9.35 -9.25 2.26
N LEU A 75 -8.48 -8.24 2.32
CA LEU A 75 -7.66 -7.96 3.50
C LEU A 75 -8.52 -7.49 4.67
N GLN A 76 -9.45 -6.56 4.39
CA GLN A 76 -10.41 -6.06 5.40
C GLN A 76 -11.21 -7.20 6.01
N ASP A 77 -11.79 -8.06 5.17
CA ASP A 77 -12.67 -9.14 5.60
C ASP A 77 -11.92 -10.26 6.34
N ARG A 78 -10.68 -10.59 5.94
CA ARG A 78 -9.91 -11.69 6.56
C ARG A 78 -9.21 -11.30 7.85
N GLU A 79 -8.69 -10.08 7.91
CA GLU A 79 -7.98 -9.59 9.10
C GLU A 79 -8.90 -8.80 10.04
N SER A 80 -10.19 -8.65 9.68
CA SER A 80 -11.21 -7.91 10.44
C SER A 80 -10.80 -6.46 10.76
N VAL A 81 -10.19 -5.79 9.79
CA VAL A 81 -9.69 -4.41 9.92
C VAL A 81 -10.61 -3.40 9.26
N THR A 82 -10.75 -2.23 9.86
CA THR A 82 -11.62 -1.14 9.41
C THR A 82 -10.92 0.22 9.49
N ILE A 83 -11.62 1.29 9.14
CA ILE A 83 -11.15 2.68 9.25
C ILE A 83 -10.68 2.95 10.69
N ASP A 84 -9.61 3.74 10.82
CA ASP A 84 -8.92 4.16 12.03
C ASP A 84 -8.11 3.05 12.74
N ASP A 85 -8.17 1.80 12.29
CA ASP A 85 -7.28 0.75 12.79
C ASP A 85 -5.84 1.00 12.34
N ILE A 86 -4.89 0.84 13.28
CA ILE A 86 -3.47 0.79 12.96
C ILE A 86 -3.11 -0.64 12.56
N VAL A 87 -2.62 -0.82 11.35
CA VAL A 87 -2.23 -2.13 10.82
C VAL A 87 -0.75 -2.16 10.48
N ASP A 88 -0.10 -3.30 10.74
CA ASP A 88 1.25 -3.59 10.28
C ASP A 88 1.19 -4.14 8.84
N LEU A 89 1.88 -3.47 7.92
CA LEU A 89 1.97 -3.88 6.53
C LEU A 89 3.37 -4.39 6.21
N THR A 90 3.41 -5.46 5.42
CA THR A 90 4.62 -5.82 4.66
C THR A 90 4.31 -5.65 3.18
N LEU A 91 5.13 -4.86 2.49
CA LEU A 91 5.10 -4.70 1.05
C LEU A 91 6.24 -5.51 0.44
N ASP A 92 5.93 -6.29 -0.59
CA ASP A 92 6.91 -6.90 -1.48
C ASP A 92 6.73 -6.32 -2.89
N ILE A 93 7.76 -5.63 -3.37
CA ILE A 93 7.77 -4.93 -4.66
C ILE A 93 8.77 -5.67 -5.54
N ASP A 94 8.27 -6.46 -6.48
CA ASP A 94 9.11 -7.14 -7.46
C ASP A 94 9.62 -6.13 -8.50
N ALA A 95 10.92 -6.17 -8.76
CA ALA A 95 11.59 -5.37 -9.79
C ALA A 95 11.58 -6.07 -11.14
#